data_AF-I0HWE0-F1
#
_entry.id   AF-I0HWE0-F1
#
_cell.length_a   1.000
_cell.length_b   1.000
_cell.length_c   1.000
_cell.angle_alpha   90.00
_cell.angle_beta   90.00
_cell.angle_gamma   90.00
#
_symmetry.space_group_name_H-M   'P 1'
#
loop_
_entity.id
_entity.type
_entity.pdbx_description
1 polymer ?
#
loop_
_entity_poly.entity_id
_entity_poly.type
_entity_poly.pdbx_seq_one_letter_code
_entity_poly.pdbx_strand_id
1 'polypeptide(L)'
;MPPDDPDDLRTTDERAIPTTWTLVEKIADSGGGIPGASDPWLAGIRERCIAGEACPRTGWWTTPAAPARRRFVAGAVMPELGGDWGTTVWQLDQPD
;
A
#
# COMPACT_ATOMS: atom_id res chain seq x y z
N MET A 1 -48.60 -8.31 -23.96
CA MET A 1 -48.53 -7.56 -22.69
C MET A 1 -48.84 -8.55 -21.58
N PRO A 2 -48.00 -8.74 -20.53
CA PRO A 2 -47.25 -7.73 -19.77
C PRO A 2 -45.88 -7.37 -20.37
N PRO A 3 -45.20 -6.35 -19.80
CA PRO A 3 -44.05 -5.68 -20.40
C PRO A 3 -42.74 -6.46 -20.21
N ASP A 4 -41.78 -6.16 -21.09
CA ASP A 4 -40.35 -6.23 -20.79
C ASP A 4 -40.15 -5.58 -19.42
N ASP A 5 -39.85 -6.40 -18.41
CA ASP A 5 -39.72 -5.96 -17.02
C ASP A 5 -38.44 -5.11 -16.91
N PRO A 6 -38.53 -3.80 -16.65
CA PRO A 6 -37.34 -2.95 -16.55
C PRO A 6 -36.51 -3.20 -15.28
N ASP A 7 -36.96 -4.11 -14.41
CA ASP A 7 -36.30 -4.55 -13.18
C ASP A 7 -35.69 -5.97 -13.33
N ASP A 8 -35.64 -6.54 -14.56
CA ASP A 8 -34.81 -7.73 -14.83
C ASP A 8 -33.33 -7.30 -14.87
N LEU A 9 -32.79 -6.98 -13.69
CA LEU A 9 -31.36 -6.81 -13.40
C LEU A 9 -30.62 -8.16 -13.49
N ARG A 10 -31.04 -9.06 -14.37
CA ARG A 10 -30.16 -10.12 -14.86
C ARG A 10 -29.10 -9.43 -15.70
N THR A 11 -28.05 -8.97 -15.01
CA THR A 11 -26.75 -8.71 -15.57
C THR A 11 -26.40 -9.92 -16.42
N THR A 12 -26.63 -9.82 -17.73
CA THR A 12 -26.23 -10.85 -18.68
C THR A 12 -24.71 -10.80 -18.74
N ASP A 13 -24.07 -11.50 -17.80
CA ASP A 13 -22.64 -11.75 -17.80
C ASP A 13 -22.34 -12.87 -18.81
N GLU A 14 -22.63 -12.60 -20.08
CA GLU A 14 -22.52 -13.56 -21.19
C GLU A 14 -21.08 -13.75 -21.69
N ARG A 15 -20.08 -13.27 -20.92
CA ARG A 15 -18.66 -13.55 -21.15
C ARG A 15 -17.89 -13.89 -19.86
N ALA A 16 -18.54 -14.51 -18.87
CA ALA A 16 -17.82 -15.19 -17.79
C ALA A 16 -16.89 -16.25 -18.39
N ILE A 17 -15.62 -15.89 -18.55
CA ILE A 17 -14.55 -16.84 -18.86
C ILE A 17 -14.39 -17.71 -17.61
N PRO A 18 -14.39 -19.06 -17.75
CA PRO A 18 -14.24 -19.94 -16.60
C PRO A 18 -12.91 -19.63 -15.91
N THR A 19 -13.00 -19.00 -14.74
CA THR A 19 -11.85 -18.59 -13.93
C THR A 19 -11.81 -19.49 -12.72
N THR A 20 -10.75 -20.28 -12.61
CA THR A 20 -10.54 -21.16 -11.47
C THR A 20 -9.88 -20.37 -10.35
N TRP A 21 -10.61 -20.10 -9.28
CA TRP A 21 -10.07 -19.53 -8.06
C TRP A 21 -9.65 -20.67 -7.11
N THR A 22 -8.37 -20.73 -6.76
CA THR A 22 -7.85 -21.67 -5.77
C THR A 22 -7.73 -20.95 -4.43
N LEU A 23 -8.43 -21.44 -3.40
CA LEU A 23 -8.24 -20.98 -2.03
C LEU A 23 -6.84 -21.38 -1.56
N VAL A 24 -6.05 -20.40 -1.15
CA VAL A 24 -4.74 -20.62 -0.54
C VAL A 24 -4.87 -20.38 0.96
N GLU A 25 -4.81 -21.44 1.75
CA GLU A 25 -4.77 -21.35 3.21
C GLU A 25 -3.35 -21.06 3.70
N LYS A 26 -3.22 -20.02 4.53
CA LYS A 26 -1.95 -19.71 5.19
C LYS A 26 -1.75 -20.67 6.36
N ILE A 27 -0.82 -21.61 6.22
CA ILE A 27 -0.36 -22.43 7.35
C ILE A 27 0.40 -21.52 8.31
N ALA A 28 -0.07 -21.41 9.56
CA ALA A 28 0.51 -20.51 10.56
C ALA A 28 1.99 -20.81 10.86
N ASP A 29 2.35 -22.10 10.88
CA ASP A 29 3.67 -22.58 11.30
C ASP A 29 4.61 -22.90 10.13
N SER A 30 4.11 -22.82 8.90
CA SER A 30 4.92 -22.89 7.68
C SER A 30 4.97 -21.50 7.06
N GLY A 31 5.57 -20.57 7.82
CA GLY A 31 5.82 -19.22 7.35
C GLY A 31 6.75 -19.28 6.14
N GLY A 32 6.19 -19.06 4.94
CA GLY A 32 6.95 -18.50 3.84
C GLY A 32 7.51 -17.17 4.32
N GLY A 33 8.79 -17.15 4.67
CA GLY A 33 9.47 -15.90 4.97
C GLY A 33 9.30 -14.97 3.76
N ILE A 34 8.98 -13.70 4.00
CA ILE A 34 9.13 -12.70 2.94
C ILE A 34 10.59 -12.83 2.49
N PRO A 35 10.90 -13.12 1.21
CA PRO A 35 12.27 -13.12 0.75
C PRO A 35 12.84 -11.72 1.04
N GLY A 36 13.87 -11.68 1.89
CA GLY A 36 14.40 -10.44 2.43
C GLY A 36 13.92 -10.03 3.81
N ALA A 37 13.01 -10.75 4.48
CA ALA A 37 12.51 -10.41 5.83
C ALA A 37 13.63 -10.15 6.87
N SER A 38 14.75 -10.86 6.75
CA SER A 38 15.91 -10.74 7.64
C SER A 38 16.82 -9.57 7.29
N ASP A 39 16.71 -9.05 6.07
CA ASP A 39 17.46 -7.89 5.60
C ASP A 39 16.47 -6.71 5.49
N PRO A 40 16.45 -5.76 6.43
CA PRO A 40 15.42 -4.71 6.48
C PRO A 40 15.34 -3.87 5.19
N TRP A 41 16.38 -3.88 4.36
CA TRP A 41 16.38 -3.23 3.05
C TRP A 41 15.74 -4.11 1.96
N LEU A 42 15.99 -5.42 1.99
CA LEU A 42 15.40 -6.41 1.07
C LEU A 42 13.95 -6.79 1.43
N ALA A 43 13.55 -6.68 2.69
CA ALA A 43 12.21 -7.02 3.20
C ALA A 43 11.08 -6.14 2.68
N GLY A 44 11.40 -4.96 2.11
CA GLY A 44 10.42 -3.92 1.83
C GLY A 44 9.74 -3.34 3.08
N ILE A 45 10.17 -3.75 4.28
CA ILE A 45 9.75 -3.17 5.57
C ILE A 45 10.55 -1.88 5.78
N ARG A 46 10.27 -0.88 4.94
CA ARG A 46 10.77 0.48 5.12
C ARG A 46 10.02 1.11 6.28
N GLU A 47 10.73 1.76 7.19
CA GLU A 47 10.10 2.57 8.23
C GLU A 47 9.19 3.61 7.58
N ARG A 48 8.01 3.83 8.17
CA ARG A 48 7.02 4.77 7.64
C ARG A 48 6.61 5.75 8.72
N CYS A 49 6.30 6.96 8.29
CA CYS A 49 5.80 8.02 9.17
C CYS A 49 4.74 8.82 8.42
N ILE A 50 3.63 9.11 9.10
CA ILE A 50 2.53 9.89 8.54
C ILE A 50 2.92 11.37 8.58
N ALA A 51 2.54 12.14 7.57
CA ALA A 51 2.71 13.59 7.60
C ALA A 51 2.01 14.21 8.83
N GLY A 52 2.64 15.21 9.41
CA GLY A 52 2.25 15.82 10.69
C GLY A 52 2.89 15.16 11.91
N GLU A 53 3.41 13.93 11.79
CA GLU A 53 4.10 13.26 12.89
C GLU A 53 5.60 13.58 12.91
N ALA A 54 6.21 13.39 14.07
CA ALA A 54 7.65 13.54 14.25
C ALA A 54 8.38 12.37 13.56
N CYS A 55 9.40 12.71 12.78
CA CYS A 55 10.22 11.74 12.07
C CYS A 55 10.88 10.78 13.08
N PRO A 56 10.70 9.46 12.95
CA PRO A 56 11.22 8.51 13.93
C PRO A 56 12.75 8.35 13.84
N ARG A 57 13.33 8.60 12.66
CA ARG A 57 14.77 8.39 12.41
C ARG A 57 15.36 9.35 11.40
N THR A 58 16.58 9.81 11.68
CA THR A 58 17.38 10.61 10.75
C THR A 58 17.75 9.79 9.52
N GLY A 59 17.53 10.35 8.34
CA GLY A 59 17.83 9.68 7.07
C GLY A 59 17.15 10.34 5.88
N TRP A 60 17.24 9.70 4.73
CA TRP A 60 16.53 10.03 3.51
C TRP A 60 15.19 9.35 3.46
N TRP A 61 14.15 10.13 3.22
CA TRP A 61 12.76 9.67 3.12
C TRP A 61 12.19 10.02 1.75
N THR A 62 11.28 9.18 1.27
CA THR A 62 10.53 9.35 0.03
C THR A 62 9.05 9.23 0.31
N THR A 63 8.18 9.70 -0.59
CA THR A 63 6.73 9.52 -0.45
C THR A 63 6.12 9.18 -1.80
N PRO A 64 5.09 8.32 -1.88
CA PRO A 64 4.38 8.08 -3.12
C PRO A 64 3.43 9.22 -3.51
N ALA A 65 3.09 10.13 -2.58
CA ALA A 65 2.18 11.25 -2.84
C ALA A 65 2.74 12.27 -3.85
N ALA A 66 4.06 12.30 -4.03
CA ALA A 66 4.76 13.13 -5.00
C ALA A 66 6.14 12.53 -5.29
N PRO A 67 6.79 12.82 -6.44
CA PRO A 67 8.19 12.43 -6.69
C PRO A 67 9.17 13.25 -5.85
N ALA A 68 9.02 13.19 -4.52
CA ALA A 68 9.80 13.94 -3.54
C ALA A 68 10.67 13.00 -2.71
N ARG A 69 11.96 13.36 -2.60
CA ARG A 69 12.95 12.72 -1.71
C ARG A 69 13.57 13.80 -0.85
N ARG A 70 13.53 13.63 0.48
CA ARG A 70 14.02 14.63 1.43
C ARG A 70 14.72 13.99 2.61
N ARG A 71 15.78 14.63 3.08
CA ARG A 71 16.47 14.24 4.30
C ARG A 71 15.77 14.85 5.51
N PHE A 72 15.44 14.01 6.49
CA PHE A 72 14.85 14.41 7.76
C PHE A 72 15.76 14.03 8.91
N VAL A 73 15.62 14.76 10.01
CA VAL A 73 16.28 14.48 11.29
C VAL A 73 15.23 13.91 12.24
N ALA A 74 15.60 12.95 13.08
CA ALA A 74 14.72 12.41 14.11
C ALA A 74 14.11 13.54 14.95
N GLY A 75 12.79 13.48 15.16
CA GLY A 75 12.02 14.50 15.87
C GLY A 75 11.49 15.65 14.99
N ALA A 76 11.96 15.81 13.76
CA ALA A 76 11.43 16.84 12.86
C ALA A 76 10.02 16.46 12.35
N VAL A 77 9.08 17.39 12.38
CA VAL A 77 7.72 17.17 11.86
C VAL A 77 7.77 16.99 10.34
N MET A 78 7.21 15.89 9.85
CA MET A 78 7.18 15.59 8.42
C MET A 78 6.03 16.35 7.74
N PRO A 79 6.26 17.09 6.64
CA PRO A 79 5.23 17.91 6.03
C PRO A 79 4.21 17.05 5.27
N GLU A 80 2.98 17.54 5.22
CA GLU A 80 1.97 17.05 4.29
C GLU A 80 2.16 17.73 2.94
N LEU A 81 2.16 16.94 1.86
CA LEU A 81 2.33 17.46 0.49
C LEU A 81 0.99 17.76 -0.20
N GLY A 82 -0.13 17.30 0.38
CA GLY A 82 -1.47 17.44 -0.19
C GLY A 82 -1.68 16.65 -1.49
N GLY A 83 -2.84 16.85 -2.12
CA GLY A 83 -3.25 16.22 -3.37
C GLY A 83 -4.47 15.30 -3.23
N ASP A 84 -5.04 14.86 -4.37
CA ASP A 84 -6.23 14.00 -4.41
C ASP A 84 -5.99 12.57 -3.85
N TRP A 85 -4.74 12.23 -3.51
CA TRP A 85 -4.31 10.91 -3.04
C TRP A 85 -4.52 10.68 -1.54
N GLY A 86 -4.99 11.69 -0.80
CA GLY A 86 -5.20 11.60 0.66
C GLY A 86 -3.94 11.89 1.48
N THR A 87 -3.79 11.21 2.62
CA THR A 87 -2.73 11.48 3.60
C THR A 87 -1.33 11.16 3.03
N THR A 88 -0.40 12.10 3.20
CA THR A 88 1.01 11.89 2.82
C THR A 88 1.68 10.92 3.79
N VAL A 89 2.23 9.82 3.27
CA VAL A 89 3.03 8.87 4.05
C VAL A 89 4.47 8.91 3.56
N TRP A 90 5.40 9.15 4.47
CA TRP A 90 6.82 9.12 4.21
C TRP A 90 7.39 7.73 4.51
N GLN A 91 8.31 7.28 3.67
CA GLN A 91 8.98 5.98 3.76
C GLN A 91 10.49 6.19 3.78
N LEU A 92 11.18 5.55 4.72
CA LEU A 92 12.62 5.62 4.81
C LEU A 92 13.25 4.90 3.61
N ASP A 93 14.05 5.64 2.87
CA ASP A 93 14.79 5.19 1.69
C ASP A 93 16.21 4.76 2.06
N GLN A 94 16.92 5.63 2.78
CA GLN A 94 18.29 5.37 3.23
C GLN A 94 18.48 5.96 4.63
N PRO A 95 18.85 5.16 5.64
CA PRO A 95 19.25 5.71 6.93
C PRO A 95 20.55 6.51 6.84
N ASP A 96 20.77 7.39 7.81
CA ASP A 96 22.08 8.04 8.01
C ASP A 96 23.08 7.12 8.73
#